data_AF-A0A2H0CNI0-F1
#
_entry.id   AF-A0A2H0CNI0-F1
#
_cell.length_a   1.000
_cell.length_b   1.000
_cell.length_c   1.000
_cell.angle_alpha   90.00
_cell.angle_beta   90.00
_cell.angle_gamma   90.00
#
_symmetry.space_group_name_H-M   'P 1'
#
loop_
_entity.id
_entity.type
_entity.pdbx_description
1 polymer ?
#
loop_
_entity_poly.entity_id
_entity_poly.type
_entity_poly.pdbx_seq_one_letter_code
_entity_poly.pdbx_strand_id
1 'polypeptide(L)'
;MANEEHLKLIKQGINSWNAWREKNPGIYPDLSQADLRGAPLQKANLDNCNLKECKLQFSNLTGANLKEADLSKAKLQETCLQSTHMKNCNLSGAGMLESNLQYADLENANLEGAQFNEDTLFNQTNLKGANLATATGLSSAQLSQSLIDKQTRLPDYLEEEMDDDFLLQF
;
A
#
# COMPACT_ATOMS: atom_id res chain seq x y z
N MET A 1 6.01 1.92 -18.49
CA MET A 1 5.24 0.82 -19.11
C MET A 1 5.91 -0.46 -18.72
N ALA A 2 5.14 -1.44 -18.25
CA ALA A 2 5.63 -2.69 -17.69
C ALA A 2 6.56 -3.46 -18.63
N ASN A 3 7.51 -4.18 -18.05
CA ASN A 3 8.29 -5.17 -18.78
C ASN A 3 7.38 -6.36 -19.14
N GLU A 4 7.39 -6.75 -20.42
CA GLU A 4 6.50 -7.78 -20.94
C GLU A 4 6.75 -9.16 -20.32
N GLU A 5 8.01 -9.50 -20.02
CA GLU A 5 8.38 -10.77 -19.41
C GLU A 5 7.89 -10.85 -17.96
N HIS A 6 8.09 -9.78 -17.19
CA HIS A 6 7.57 -9.68 -15.82
C HIS A 6 6.04 -9.76 -15.79
N LEU A 7 5.38 -9.04 -16.69
CA LEU A 7 3.92 -9.06 -16.80
C LEU A 7 3.40 -10.45 -17.20
N LYS A 8 4.06 -11.13 -18.14
CA LYS A 8 3.71 -12.49 -18.54
C LYS A 8 3.93 -13.47 -17.39
N LEU A 9 5.00 -13.31 -16.62
CA LEU A 9 5.33 -14.17 -15.51
C LEU A 9 4.33 -14.04 -14.36
N ILE A 10 3.98 -12.82 -13.94
CA ILE A 10 3.01 -12.63 -12.85
C ILE A 10 1.61 -13.14 -13.24
N LYS A 11 1.25 -13.04 -14.53
CA LYS A 11 0.01 -13.58 -15.08
C LYS A 11 -0.02 -15.11 -15.17
N GLN A 12 1.11 -15.80 -15.07
CA GLN A 12 1.15 -17.26 -14.93
C GLN A 12 0.80 -17.73 -13.51
N GLY A 13 0.66 -16.81 -12.56
CA GLY A 13 0.27 -17.09 -11.18
C GLY A 13 1.42 -16.90 -10.18
N ILE A 14 1.03 -16.73 -8.92
CA ILE A 14 1.94 -16.39 -7.82
C ILE A 14 3.05 -17.42 -7.58
N ASN A 15 2.80 -18.70 -7.87
CA ASN A 15 3.81 -19.75 -7.70
C ASN A 15 4.96 -19.58 -8.69
N SER A 16 4.65 -19.31 -9.96
CA SER A 16 5.64 -19.04 -11.00
C SER A 16 6.39 -17.74 -10.71
N TRP A 17 5.66 -16.70 -10.28
CA TRP A 17 6.24 -15.42 -9.89
C TRP A 17 7.21 -15.56 -8.72
N ASN A 18 6.77 -16.15 -7.60
CA ASN A 18 7.60 -16.30 -6.41
C ASN A 18 8.80 -17.21 -6.65
N ALA A 19 8.64 -18.32 -7.38
CA ALA A 19 9.77 -19.19 -7.74
C ALA A 19 10.81 -18.48 -8.63
N TRP A 20 10.36 -17.58 -9.51
CA TRP A 20 11.27 -16.74 -10.27
C TRP A 20 11.96 -15.68 -9.40
N ARG A 21 11.23 -15.05 -8.46
CA ARG A 21 11.80 -14.08 -7.50
C ARG A 21 12.88 -14.70 -6.63
N GLU A 22 12.68 -15.94 -6.16
CA GLU A 22 13.69 -16.69 -5.40
C GLU A 22 14.99 -16.89 -6.18
N LYS A 23 14.89 -17.12 -7.50
CA LYS A 23 16.05 -17.29 -8.39
C LYS A 23 16.68 -15.96 -8.82
N ASN A 24 15.96 -14.85 -8.64
CA ASN A 24 16.34 -13.52 -9.14
C ASN A 24 16.21 -12.43 -8.05
N PRO A 25 16.85 -12.59 -6.88
CA PRO A 25 16.67 -11.66 -5.75
C PRO A 25 17.19 -10.24 -6.03
N GLY A 26 18.13 -10.08 -6.96
CA GLY A 26 18.69 -8.78 -7.35
C GLY A 26 17.96 -8.07 -8.49
N ILE A 27 16.87 -8.65 -9.01
CA ILE A 27 16.09 -8.02 -10.08
C ILE A 27 14.97 -7.20 -9.47
N TYR A 28 14.87 -5.93 -9.88
CA TYR A 28 13.75 -5.04 -9.58
C TYR A 28 12.72 -5.12 -10.70
N PRO A 29 11.57 -5.79 -10.48
CA PRO A 29 10.63 -6.03 -11.56
C PRO A 29 9.84 -4.76 -11.90
N ASP A 30 9.73 -4.46 -13.18
CA ASP A 30 8.86 -3.41 -13.69
C ASP A 30 7.48 -3.95 -14.12
N LEU A 31 6.46 -3.58 -13.36
CA LEU A 31 5.04 -3.79 -13.61
C LEU A 31 4.29 -2.44 -13.74
N SER A 32 5.00 -1.35 -14.03
CA SER A 32 4.42 0.00 -14.14
C SER A 32 3.31 0.06 -15.19
N GLN A 33 2.20 0.70 -14.86
CA GLN A 33 1.01 0.83 -15.73
C GLN A 33 0.38 -0.50 -16.15
N ALA A 34 0.79 -1.63 -15.56
CA ALA A 34 0.20 -2.92 -15.87
C ALA A 34 -1.29 -2.96 -15.50
N ASP A 35 -2.03 -3.81 -16.21
CA ASP A 35 -3.40 -4.15 -15.86
C ASP A 35 -3.42 -5.49 -15.12
N LEU A 36 -3.61 -5.39 -13.80
CA LEU A 36 -3.67 -6.49 -12.84
C LEU A 36 -4.98 -6.44 -12.04
N ARG A 37 -6.04 -5.84 -12.61
CA ARG A 37 -7.37 -5.79 -11.97
C ARG A 37 -7.87 -7.20 -11.66
N GLY A 38 -8.37 -7.41 -10.45
CA GLY A 38 -8.86 -8.72 -9.99
C GLY A 38 -7.79 -9.80 -9.84
N ALA A 39 -6.49 -9.48 -9.95
CA ALA A 39 -5.44 -10.48 -9.90
C ALA A 39 -5.36 -11.18 -8.51
N PRO A 40 -5.20 -12.51 -8.46
CA PRO A 40 -4.95 -13.25 -7.22
C PRO A 40 -3.46 -13.18 -6.88
N LEU A 41 -3.07 -12.17 -6.09
CA LEU A 41 -1.68 -11.84 -5.73
C LEU A 41 -1.38 -12.14 -4.25
N GLN A 42 -2.12 -13.04 -3.63
CA GLN A 42 -1.93 -13.38 -2.23
C GLN A 42 -0.51 -13.89 -2.01
N LYS A 43 0.18 -13.34 -1.00
CA LYS A 43 1.58 -13.69 -0.67
C LYS A 43 2.57 -13.54 -1.82
N ALA A 44 2.27 -12.71 -2.82
CA ALA A 44 3.21 -12.41 -3.90
C ALA A 44 4.44 -11.67 -3.33
N ASN A 45 5.64 -12.03 -3.79
CA ASN A 45 6.86 -11.29 -3.51
C ASN A 45 7.03 -10.16 -4.53
N LEU A 46 6.54 -8.97 -4.17
CA LEU A 46 6.59 -7.73 -4.94
C LEU A 46 7.56 -6.71 -4.31
N ASP A 47 8.51 -7.17 -3.49
CA ASP A 47 9.54 -6.34 -2.88
C ASP A 47 10.38 -5.60 -3.96
N ASN A 48 10.63 -4.31 -3.75
CA ASN A 48 11.32 -3.43 -4.71
C ASN A 48 10.71 -3.41 -6.13
N CYS A 49 9.43 -3.76 -6.28
CA CYS A 49 8.76 -3.77 -7.57
C CYS A 49 8.29 -2.36 -7.96
N ASN A 50 8.50 -1.98 -9.22
CA ASN A 50 7.89 -0.79 -9.79
C ASN A 50 6.45 -1.11 -10.23
N LEU A 51 5.48 -0.66 -9.45
CA LEU A 51 4.03 -0.77 -9.65
C LEU A 51 3.39 0.61 -9.92
N LYS A 52 4.19 1.60 -10.32
CA LYS A 52 3.73 2.96 -10.57
C LYS A 52 2.59 2.96 -11.58
N GLU A 53 1.50 3.66 -11.25
CA GLU A 53 0.30 3.76 -12.08
C GLU A 53 -0.35 2.41 -12.44
N CYS A 54 0.01 1.32 -11.75
CA CYS A 54 -0.56 -0.01 -11.98
C CYS A 54 -2.05 -0.03 -11.62
N LYS A 55 -2.85 -0.75 -12.42
CA LYS A 55 -4.27 -0.96 -12.17
C LYS A 55 -4.44 -2.25 -11.37
N LEU A 56 -4.73 -2.11 -10.08
CA LEU A 56 -4.86 -3.21 -9.12
C LEU A 56 -6.27 -3.31 -8.54
N GLN A 57 -7.25 -2.58 -9.09
CA GLN A 57 -8.61 -2.59 -8.54
C GLN A 57 -9.16 -4.00 -8.42
N PHE A 58 -9.89 -4.27 -7.33
CA PHE A 58 -10.49 -5.57 -7.00
C PHE A 58 -9.48 -6.72 -6.83
N SER A 59 -8.16 -6.46 -6.85
CA SER A 59 -7.17 -7.51 -6.68
C SER A 59 -7.06 -7.94 -5.22
N ASN A 60 -6.50 -9.12 -5.01
CA ASN A 60 -6.26 -9.64 -3.67
C ASN A 60 -4.76 -9.82 -3.43
N LEU A 61 -4.18 -8.92 -2.63
CA LEU A 61 -2.78 -8.90 -2.22
C LEU A 61 -2.61 -9.38 -0.77
N THR A 62 -3.57 -10.09 -0.17
CA THR A 62 -3.47 -10.51 1.24
C THR A 62 -2.11 -11.17 1.53
N GLY A 63 -1.38 -10.63 2.50
CA GLY A 63 -0.06 -11.14 2.89
C GLY A 63 1.08 -10.94 1.88
N ALA A 64 0.88 -10.17 0.80
CA ALA A 64 1.95 -9.89 -0.16
C ALA A 64 3.08 -9.08 0.47
N ASN A 65 4.31 -9.31 0.00
CA ASN A 65 5.46 -8.50 0.35
C ASN A 65 5.65 -7.41 -0.70
N LEU A 66 5.47 -6.16 -0.32
CA LEU A 66 5.58 -4.93 -1.12
C LEU A 66 6.59 -3.95 -0.49
N LYS A 67 7.50 -4.45 0.34
CA LYS A 67 8.54 -3.63 0.96
C LYS A 67 9.31 -2.88 -0.12
N GLU A 68 9.51 -1.58 0.09
CA GLU A 68 10.24 -0.68 -0.83
C GLU A 68 9.66 -0.63 -2.27
N ALA A 69 8.43 -1.12 -2.50
CA ALA A 69 7.79 -1.04 -3.81
C ALA A 69 7.33 0.39 -4.13
N ASP A 70 7.37 0.76 -5.42
CA ASP A 70 6.80 2.01 -5.91
C ASP A 70 5.39 1.77 -6.46
N LEU A 71 4.37 2.09 -5.68
CA LEU A 71 2.95 2.10 -6.04
C LEU A 71 2.43 3.52 -6.30
N SER A 72 3.30 4.49 -6.57
CA SER A 72 2.87 5.87 -6.79
C SER A 72 1.80 5.94 -7.89
N LYS A 73 0.69 6.62 -7.58
CA LYS A 73 -0.48 6.77 -8.46
C LYS A 73 -1.14 5.44 -8.88
N ALA A 74 -0.86 4.33 -8.20
CA ALA A 74 -1.54 3.07 -8.44
C ALA A 74 -3.04 3.19 -8.15
N LYS A 75 -3.84 2.37 -8.83
CA LYS A 75 -5.29 2.29 -8.64
C LYS A 75 -5.62 1.06 -7.82
N LEU A 76 -5.88 1.26 -6.53
CA LEU A 76 -6.07 0.24 -5.49
C LEU A 76 -7.51 0.25 -4.96
N GLN A 77 -8.47 0.79 -5.71
CA GLN A 77 -9.87 0.78 -5.29
C GLN A 77 -10.37 -0.66 -5.05
N GLU A 78 -11.09 -0.86 -3.95
CA GLU A 78 -11.65 -2.18 -3.56
C GLU A 78 -10.59 -3.31 -3.52
N THR A 79 -9.33 -2.97 -3.25
CA THR A 79 -8.23 -3.94 -3.19
C THR A 79 -8.08 -4.52 -1.79
N CYS A 80 -7.88 -5.84 -1.68
CA CYS A 80 -7.58 -6.47 -0.40
C CYS A 80 -6.07 -6.45 -0.13
N LEU A 81 -5.63 -5.57 0.76
CA LEU A 81 -4.24 -5.38 1.21
C LEU A 81 -4.02 -5.91 2.64
N GLN A 82 -4.95 -6.72 3.16
CA GLN A 82 -4.88 -7.23 4.53
C GLN A 82 -3.54 -7.94 4.80
N SER A 83 -2.91 -7.62 5.93
CA SER A 83 -1.64 -8.24 6.37
C SER A 83 -0.47 -8.12 5.37
N THR A 84 -0.49 -7.13 4.48
CA THR A 84 0.62 -6.88 3.56
C THR A 84 1.84 -6.29 4.27
N HIS A 85 3.04 -6.60 3.78
CA HIS A 85 4.27 -5.95 4.23
C HIS A 85 4.61 -4.80 3.27
N MET A 86 4.43 -3.56 3.70
CA MET A 86 4.55 -2.36 2.84
C MET A 86 5.53 -1.32 3.43
N LYS A 87 6.44 -1.74 4.30
CA LYS A 87 7.45 -0.84 4.89
C LYS A 87 8.22 -0.10 3.81
N ASN A 88 8.41 1.20 4.03
CA ASN A 88 9.14 2.10 3.12
C ASN A 88 8.60 2.15 1.68
N CYS A 89 7.36 1.70 1.42
CA CYS A 89 6.80 1.78 0.06
C CYS A 89 6.42 3.22 -0.31
N ASN A 90 6.31 3.48 -1.61
CA ASN A 90 5.78 4.74 -2.13
C ASN A 90 4.36 4.55 -2.65
N LEU A 91 3.37 5.12 -1.97
CA LEU A 91 1.96 5.14 -2.34
C LEU A 91 1.48 6.57 -2.68
N SER A 92 2.39 7.49 -2.96
CA SER A 92 2.03 8.88 -3.24
C SER A 92 1.02 8.98 -4.39
N GLY A 93 -0.09 9.69 -4.14
CA GLY A 93 -1.19 9.85 -5.09
C GLY A 93 -1.96 8.57 -5.43
N ALA A 94 -1.78 7.46 -4.70
CA ALA A 94 -2.51 6.23 -4.96
C ALA A 94 -3.99 6.39 -4.62
N GLY A 95 -4.87 5.78 -5.43
CA GLY A 95 -6.31 5.76 -5.16
C GLY A 95 -6.70 4.49 -4.41
N MET A 96 -7.06 4.62 -3.13
CA MET A 96 -7.24 3.51 -2.19
C MET A 96 -8.67 3.42 -1.60
N LEU A 97 -9.64 4.04 -2.28
CA LEU A 97 -11.05 4.04 -1.87
C LEU A 97 -11.56 2.60 -1.67
N GLU A 98 -12.28 2.36 -0.58
CA GLU A 98 -12.87 1.05 -0.24
C GLU A 98 -11.84 -0.10 -0.15
N SER A 99 -10.54 0.21 0.00
CA SER A 99 -9.52 -0.81 0.18
C SER A 99 -9.48 -1.33 1.61
N ASN A 100 -9.04 -2.59 1.77
CA ASN A 100 -8.86 -3.21 3.08
C ASN A 100 -7.37 -3.26 3.43
N LEU A 101 -6.93 -2.39 4.35
CA LEU A 101 -5.56 -2.31 4.86
C LEU A 101 -5.38 -2.97 6.24
N GLN A 102 -6.38 -3.68 6.74
CA GLN A 102 -6.33 -4.22 8.11
C GLN A 102 -5.05 -5.05 8.33
N TYR A 103 -4.36 -4.79 9.43
CA TYR A 103 -3.09 -5.44 9.78
C TYR A 103 -1.93 -5.25 8.78
N ALA A 104 -2.07 -4.35 7.80
CA ALA A 104 -0.98 -4.03 6.88
C ALA A 104 0.12 -3.24 7.59
N ASP A 105 1.35 -3.42 7.12
CA ASP A 105 2.52 -2.77 7.70
C ASP A 105 3.05 -1.67 6.77
N LEU A 106 2.60 -0.44 6.99
CA LEU A 106 2.95 0.77 6.23
C LEU A 106 4.00 1.64 6.96
N GLU A 107 4.82 1.04 7.83
CA GLU A 107 5.87 1.78 8.54
C GLU A 107 6.76 2.56 7.57
N ASN A 108 6.93 3.86 7.82
CA ASN A 108 7.68 4.80 6.99
C ASN A 108 7.25 4.86 5.50
N ALA A 109 6.03 4.43 5.17
CA ALA A 109 5.50 4.54 3.81
C ALA A 109 5.20 6.00 3.44
N ASN A 110 5.37 6.35 2.17
CA ASN A 110 4.95 7.64 1.65
C ASN A 110 3.52 7.55 1.09
N LEU A 111 2.54 8.13 1.78
CA LEU A 111 1.12 8.16 1.41
C LEU A 111 0.68 9.59 1.00
N GLU A 112 1.63 10.46 0.64
CA GLU A 112 1.33 11.85 0.29
C GLU A 112 0.32 11.92 -0.86
N GLY A 113 -0.79 12.63 -0.65
CA GLY A 113 -1.86 12.76 -1.65
C GLY A 113 -2.62 11.46 -1.96
N ALA A 114 -2.42 10.39 -1.18
CA ALA A 114 -3.23 9.18 -1.31
C ALA A 114 -4.71 9.49 -1.02
N GLN A 115 -5.60 8.81 -1.74
CA GLN A 115 -7.03 9.08 -1.70
C GLN A 115 -7.78 7.94 -1.04
N PHE A 116 -8.46 8.27 0.05
CA PHE A 116 -9.27 7.37 0.87
C PHE A 116 -10.73 7.81 0.90
N ASN A 117 -11.57 7.01 1.55
CA ASN A 117 -12.92 7.35 1.97
C ASN A 117 -13.23 6.63 3.30
N GLU A 118 -14.42 6.89 3.86
CA GLU A 118 -14.86 6.31 5.13
C GLU A 118 -14.87 4.78 5.13
N ASP A 119 -15.09 4.15 3.97
CA ASP A 119 -15.12 2.69 3.81
C ASP A 119 -13.73 2.03 3.74
N THR A 120 -12.65 2.83 3.70
CA THR A 120 -11.29 2.27 3.74
C THR A 120 -10.99 1.74 5.15
N LEU A 121 -10.57 0.48 5.26
CA LEU A 121 -10.40 -0.19 6.56
C LEU A 121 -8.96 -0.12 7.06
N PHE A 122 -8.75 0.51 8.22
CA PHE A 122 -7.42 0.72 8.82
C PHE A 122 -7.14 -0.05 10.13
N ASN A 123 -8.06 -0.91 10.59
CA ASN A 123 -7.89 -1.63 11.87
C ASN A 123 -6.51 -2.30 12.00
N GLN A 124 -5.76 -1.94 13.03
CA GLN A 124 -4.43 -2.46 13.34
C GLN A 124 -3.39 -2.26 12.22
N THR A 125 -3.61 -1.29 11.34
CA THR A 125 -2.64 -0.91 10.30
C THR A 125 -1.49 -0.17 10.96
N ASN A 126 -0.25 -0.56 10.67
CA ASN A 126 0.92 0.14 11.16
C ASN A 126 1.26 1.34 10.26
N LEU A 127 1.04 2.55 10.74
CA LEU A 127 1.31 3.84 10.06
C LEU A 127 2.43 4.64 10.75
N LYS A 128 3.20 4.02 11.65
CA LYS A 128 4.33 4.66 12.33
C LYS A 128 5.33 5.25 11.34
N GLY A 129 5.69 6.51 11.54
CA GLY A 129 6.56 7.26 10.63
C GLY A 129 6.03 7.47 9.21
N ALA A 130 4.80 7.05 8.89
CA ALA A 130 4.25 7.22 7.55
C ALA A 130 3.95 8.69 7.25
N ASN A 131 4.12 9.09 5.99
CA ASN A 131 3.79 10.43 5.52
C ASN A 131 2.38 10.44 4.90
N LEU A 132 1.37 10.89 5.64
CA LEU A 132 0.00 11.08 5.16
C LEU A 132 -0.28 12.55 4.78
N ALA A 133 0.74 13.39 4.65
CA ALA A 133 0.55 14.79 4.30
C ALA A 133 -0.29 14.91 3.02
N THR A 134 -1.28 15.82 3.01
CA THR A 134 -2.18 16.03 1.87
C THR A 134 -3.01 14.81 1.42
N ALA A 135 -2.96 13.67 2.13
CA ALA A 135 -3.87 12.58 1.89
C ALA A 135 -5.31 13.04 2.18
N THR A 136 -6.29 12.49 1.47
CA THR A 136 -7.68 12.96 1.54
C THR A 136 -8.63 11.83 1.92
N GLY A 137 -9.72 12.16 2.61
CA GLY A 137 -10.80 11.21 2.90
C GLY A 137 -10.51 10.25 4.05
N LEU A 138 -9.44 10.50 4.81
CA LEU A 138 -9.22 9.89 6.13
C LEU A 138 -10.07 10.59 7.19
N SER A 139 -10.45 9.84 8.22
CA SER A 139 -11.10 10.33 9.44
C SER A 139 -10.24 10.04 10.67
N SER A 140 -10.43 10.83 11.73
CA SER A 140 -9.86 10.55 13.07
C SER A 140 -10.25 9.17 13.60
N ALA A 141 -11.46 8.69 13.29
CA ALA A 141 -11.91 7.33 13.62
C ALA A 141 -11.01 6.24 13.02
N GLN A 142 -10.68 6.34 11.72
CA GLN A 142 -9.76 5.39 11.06
C GLN A 142 -8.36 5.42 11.68
N LEU A 143 -7.85 6.62 12.00
CA LEU A 143 -6.53 6.76 12.61
C LEU A 143 -6.49 6.22 14.04
N SER A 144 -7.56 6.38 14.83
CA SER A 144 -7.65 5.82 16.18
C SER A 144 -7.64 4.29 16.24
N GLN A 145 -7.96 3.64 15.12
CA GLN A 145 -7.92 2.18 14.98
C GLN A 145 -6.58 1.69 14.41
N SER A 146 -5.70 2.59 14.00
CA SER A 146 -4.38 2.32 13.43
C SER A 146 -3.28 2.52 14.48
N LEU A 147 -2.05 2.12 14.14
CA LEU A 147 -0.87 2.36 14.96
C LEU A 147 -0.09 3.52 14.36
N ILE A 148 -0.19 4.70 14.97
CA ILE A 148 0.60 5.88 14.60
C ILE A 148 1.65 6.17 15.69
N ASP A 149 2.58 7.07 15.39
CA ASP A 149 3.49 7.65 16.38
C ASP A 149 3.72 9.14 16.09
N LYS A 150 4.54 9.79 16.91
CA LYS A 150 4.90 11.21 16.74
C LYS A 150 5.65 11.53 15.44
N GLN A 151 6.11 10.52 14.69
CA GLN A 151 6.74 10.70 13.39
C GLN A 151 5.74 10.54 12.24
N THR A 152 4.56 9.97 12.49
CA THR A 152 3.47 9.93 11.51
C THR A 152 3.04 11.35 11.19
N ARG A 153 3.17 11.75 9.92
CA ARG A 153 2.75 13.07 9.46
C ARG A 153 1.31 13.01 8.98
N LEU A 154 0.42 13.79 9.58
CA LEU A 154 -1.01 13.79 9.26
C LEU A 154 -1.37 14.79 8.14
N PRO A 155 -2.55 14.69 7.53
CA PRO A 155 -3.13 15.78 6.75
C PRO A 155 -3.50 16.97 7.65
N ASP A 156 -3.32 18.20 7.16
CA ASP A 156 -3.60 19.45 7.89
C ASP A 156 -5.00 19.46 8.57
N TYR A 157 -6.02 18.90 7.91
CA TYR A 157 -7.39 18.87 8.43
C TYR A 157 -7.60 17.90 9.60
N LEU A 158 -6.66 16.99 9.87
CA LEU A 158 -6.67 16.10 11.04
C LEU A 158 -5.67 16.53 12.11
N GLU A 159 -4.67 17.35 11.78
CA GLU A 159 -3.75 17.91 12.77
C GLU A 159 -4.49 18.76 13.82
N GLU A 160 -5.54 19.49 13.41
CA GLU A 160 -6.36 20.28 14.34
C GLU A 160 -7.34 19.43 15.18
N GLU A 161 -7.77 18.27 14.67
CA GLU A 161 -8.71 17.37 15.36
C GLU A 161 -8.02 16.43 16.37
N MET A 162 -6.77 16.06 16.09
CA MET A 162 -6.00 15.10 16.85
C MET A 162 -4.92 15.84 17.65
N ASP A 163 -5.34 16.45 18.75
CA ASP A 163 -4.46 17.21 19.64
C ASP A 163 -3.24 16.41 20.13
N ASP A 164 -2.25 17.12 20.68
CA ASP A 164 -1.01 16.52 21.19
C ASP A 164 -1.29 15.43 22.25
N ASP A 165 -2.37 15.55 23.03
CA ASP A 165 -2.78 14.58 24.05
C ASP A 165 -3.23 13.24 23.44
N PHE A 166 -3.77 13.24 22.22
CA PHE A 166 -4.04 12.03 21.46
C PHE A 166 -2.74 11.35 21.00
N LEU A 167 -1.79 12.12 20.49
CA LEU A 167 -0.51 11.61 19.98
C LEU A 167 0.42 11.09 21.08
N LEU A 168 0.28 11.61 22.31
CA LEU A 168 1.05 11.17 23.48
C LEU A 168 0.66 9.79 24.03
N GLN A 169 -0.40 9.16 23.52
CA GLN A 169 -0.86 7.84 23.96
C GLN A 169 -0.10 6.66 23.30
N PHE A 170 0.83 6.93 22.38
CA PHE A 170 1.50 5.92 21.54
C PHE A 170 3.04 6.02 21.53
#